data_AF-A0A2E2NCC0-F1
#
_entry.id   AF-A0A2E2NCC0-F1
#
_cell.length_a   1.000
_cell.length_b   1.000
_cell.length_c   1.000
_cell.angle_alpha   90.00
_cell.angle_beta   90.00
_cell.angle_gamma   90.00
#
_symmetry.space_group_name_H-M   'P 1'
#
loop_
_entity.id
_entity.type
_entity.pdbx_description
1 polymer ?
#
loop_
_entity_poly.entity_id
_entity_poly.type
_entity_poly.pdbx_seq_one_letter_code
_entity_poly.pdbx_strand_id
1 'polypeptide(L)'
;MPLNGRCPECGAPVRRQKRERFADNLTDAPMWYLRVLAAGFSLMAFSVVGAVVWTVYVGWKSSQWTPLSQDVVAIVYAAFPLMWLGGTWLVTTKRPLGPTTVRDPLLENRKLRTAARLLQLLFLAAVGLSFVASMSGLVWVAVIAAITLVLSLFGTVPVCVYTSSLADWAGETGIGSRLRASAWMIAVCGSLCLTTQLILMIPNLQAALLVMIGSVITGLGSFIGVLLLVASVVQLANTSVWAMGNATSAKKRELRIAMKKQEEEEKQAKRDAEVQERLRAQEAAAFDSADAYEQAMGEAPIPLSTSRGRPDDEDEIDRRLTALSASDVEETVADENLIELGSDSGPGTDDVSKRPRPKGAHIVQRTSDEVDPYDVEPD
;
A
#
# COMPACT_ATOMS: atom_id res chain seq x y z
N MET A 1 10.52 -26.67 1.05
CA MET A 1 9.15 -27.24 0.91
C MET A 1 9.24 -28.45 -0.01
N PRO A 2 8.51 -29.54 0.27
CA PRO A 2 8.54 -30.72 -0.59
C PRO A 2 8.07 -30.35 -2.01
N LEU A 3 8.81 -30.82 -3.01
CA LEU A 3 8.57 -30.57 -4.44
C LEU A 3 7.15 -30.95 -4.89
N ASN A 4 6.51 -31.86 -4.14
CA ASN A 4 5.28 -32.54 -4.54
C ASN A 4 4.01 -31.76 -4.16
N GLY A 5 4.13 -30.62 -3.46
CA GLY A 5 2.98 -29.81 -3.02
C GLY A 5 2.05 -30.53 -2.03
N ARG A 6 2.50 -31.62 -1.42
CA ARG A 6 1.76 -32.42 -0.42
C ARG A 6 2.45 -32.34 0.93
N CYS A 7 1.67 -32.41 2.00
CA CYS A 7 2.19 -32.48 3.36
C CYS A 7 2.91 -33.82 3.55
N PRO A 8 4.15 -33.85 4.07
CA PRO A 8 4.89 -35.10 4.25
C PRO A 8 4.27 -36.01 5.32
N GLU A 9 3.56 -35.44 6.30
CA GLU A 9 2.92 -36.18 7.40
C GLU A 9 1.66 -36.93 6.96
N CYS A 10 0.81 -36.29 6.14
CA CYS A 10 -0.54 -36.79 5.88
C CYS A 10 -0.89 -36.94 4.40
N GLY A 11 0.03 -36.60 3.49
CA GLY A 11 -0.21 -36.67 2.04
C GLY A 11 -1.27 -35.71 1.51
N ALA A 12 -1.92 -34.93 2.38
CA ALA A 12 -2.92 -33.95 1.99
C ALA A 12 -2.28 -32.94 1.02
N PRO A 13 -2.95 -32.59 -0.09
CA PRO A 13 -2.48 -31.50 -0.93
C PRO A 13 -2.38 -30.29 -0.03
N VAL A 14 -1.17 -29.74 0.11
CA VAL A 14 -1.04 -28.40 0.65
C VAL A 14 -1.71 -27.56 -0.40
N ARG A 15 -2.99 -27.24 -0.19
CA ARG A 15 -3.64 -26.14 -0.90
C ARG A 15 -2.68 -24.99 -0.62
N ARG A 16 -1.86 -24.66 -1.62
CA ARG A 16 -1.34 -23.32 -1.75
C ARG A 16 -2.62 -22.52 -1.74
N GLN A 17 -3.01 -22.03 -0.56
CA GLN A 17 -3.64 -20.75 -0.53
C GLN A 17 -2.68 -19.95 -1.39
N LYS A 18 -3.10 -19.70 -2.62
CA LYS A 18 -2.72 -18.50 -3.33
C LYS A 18 -3.11 -17.43 -2.33
N ARG A 19 -2.21 -17.18 -1.37
CA ARG A 19 -1.92 -15.87 -0.87
C ARG A 19 -1.40 -15.17 -2.12
N GLU A 20 -2.30 -14.91 -3.06
CA GLU A 20 -2.35 -13.67 -3.81
C GLU A 20 -2.48 -12.63 -2.70
N ARG A 21 -1.31 -12.39 -2.11
CA ARG A 21 -1.15 -11.84 -0.78
C ARG A 21 -1.34 -10.36 -0.97
N PHE A 22 -2.58 -9.89 -1.12
CA PHE A 22 -2.90 -8.48 -1.28
C PHE A 22 -1.80 -7.78 -2.09
N ALA A 23 -1.47 -8.29 -3.29
CA ALA A 23 -0.28 -7.91 -4.06
C ALA A 23 -0.41 -6.50 -4.68
N ASP A 24 -1.25 -5.72 -4.04
CA ASP A 24 -1.87 -4.52 -4.50
C ASP A 24 -2.17 -3.69 -3.27
N ASN A 25 -1.13 -3.45 -2.49
CA ASN A 25 -1.15 -2.55 -1.34
C ASN A 25 -0.65 -1.16 -1.78
N LEU A 26 -1.01 -0.12 -1.03
CA LEU A 26 -0.51 1.23 -1.23
C LEU A 26 1.03 1.29 -1.32
N THR A 27 1.74 0.45 -0.57
CA THR A 27 3.22 0.40 -0.58
C THR A 27 3.83 -0.04 -1.91
N ASP A 28 3.07 -0.77 -2.73
CA ASP A 28 3.53 -1.32 -4.01
C ASP A 28 3.21 -0.36 -5.17
N ALA A 29 2.53 0.75 -4.89
CA ALA A 29 2.20 1.77 -5.87
C ALA A 29 3.46 2.50 -6.36
N PRO A 30 3.49 2.97 -7.63
CA PRO A 30 4.64 3.68 -8.15
C PRO A 30 4.86 5.01 -7.40
N MET A 31 6.13 5.35 -7.18
CA MET A 31 6.54 6.50 -6.36
C MET A 31 5.93 7.84 -6.80
N TRP A 32 5.70 8.05 -8.09
CA TRP A 32 5.08 9.29 -8.58
C TRP A 32 3.64 9.42 -8.06
N TYR A 33 2.90 8.31 -7.98
CA TYR A 33 1.52 8.31 -7.51
C TYR A 33 1.45 8.53 -6.00
N LEU A 34 2.35 7.90 -5.24
CA LEU A 34 2.46 8.13 -3.79
C LEU A 34 2.77 9.59 -3.45
N ARG A 35 3.62 10.27 -4.23
CA ARG A 35 3.88 11.71 -4.06
C ARG A 35 2.64 12.56 -4.32
N VAL A 36 1.87 12.22 -5.36
CA VAL A 36 0.62 12.92 -5.69
C VAL A 36 -0.41 12.74 -4.57
N LEU A 37 -0.57 11.52 -4.04
CA LEU A 37 -1.46 11.26 -2.90
C LEU A 37 -1.02 11.99 -1.63
N ALA A 38 0.27 11.92 -1.28
CA ALA A 38 0.81 12.61 -0.10
C ALA A 38 0.61 14.13 -0.19
N ALA A 39 0.90 14.74 -1.35
CA ALA A 39 0.65 16.15 -1.60
C ALA A 39 -0.84 16.49 -1.52
N GLY A 40 -1.69 15.66 -2.13
CA GLY A 40 -3.14 15.84 -2.10
C GLY A 40 -3.73 15.81 -0.71
N PHE A 41 -3.42 14.77 0.08
CA PHE A 41 -3.89 14.66 1.47
C PHE A 41 -3.32 15.76 2.37
N SER A 42 -2.06 16.15 2.18
CA SER A 42 -1.47 17.28 2.91
C SER A 42 -2.21 18.57 2.61
N LEU A 43 -2.51 18.84 1.33
CA LEU A 43 -3.23 20.04 0.90
C LEU A 43 -4.67 20.07 1.44
N MET A 44 -5.36 18.93 1.46
CA MET A 44 -6.68 18.78 2.10
C MET A 44 -6.59 19.01 3.61
N ALA A 45 -5.60 18.44 4.29
CA ALA A 45 -5.40 18.63 5.74
C ALA A 45 -5.16 20.09 6.09
N PHE A 46 -4.22 20.76 5.40
CA PHE A 46 -3.94 22.19 5.60
C PHE A 46 -5.16 23.05 5.31
N SER A 47 -5.94 22.71 4.28
CA SER A 47 -7.18 23.43 3.97
C SER A 47 -8.17 23.38 5.13
N VAL A 48 -8.50 22.19 5.64
CA VAL A 48 -9.53 22.07 6.69
C VAL A 48 -9.03 22.60 8.03
N VAL A 49 -7.80 22.27 8.44
CA VAL A 49 -7.21 22.79 9.69
C VAL A 49 -7.10 24.30 9.62
N GLY A 50 -6.59 24.83 8.50
CA GLY A 50 -6.46 26.26 8.27
C GLY A 50 -7.82 26.97 8.30
N ALA A 51 -8.83 26.42 7.62
CA ALA A 51 -10.19 26.96 7.64
C ALA A 51 -10.77 26.99 9.06
N VAL A 52 -10.66 25.90 9.83
CA VAL A 52 -11.16 25.83 11.22
C VAL A 52 -10.46 26.86 12.11
N VAL A 53 -9.13 26.91 12.08
CA VAL A 53 -8.35 27.87 12.88
C VAL A 53 -8.69 29.30 12.49
N TRP A 54 -8.83 29.57 11.19
CA TRP A 54 -9.19 30.89 10.68
C TRP A 54 -10.60 31.31 11.10
N THR A 55 -11.58 30.41 11.01
CA THR A 55 -12.95 30.67 11.45
C THR A 55 -13.01 31.00 12.95
N VAL A 56 -12.31 30.24 13.79
CA VAL A 56 -12.22 30.52 15.23
C VAL A 56 -11.55 31.88 15.48
N TYR A 57 -10.46 32.17 14.78
CA TYR A 57 -9.74 33.44 14.90
C TYR A 57 -10.60 34.65 14.50
N VAL A 58 -11.26 34.59 13.35
CA VAL A 58 -12.16 35.65 12.85
C VAL A 58 -13.33 35.85 13.80
N GLY A 59 -13.95 34.76 14.27
CA GLY A 59 -15.05 34.79 15.23
C GLY A 59 -14.64 35.46 16.54
N TRP A 60 -13.48 35.10 17.09
CA TRP A 60 -12.96 35.69 18.32
C TRP A 60 -12.66 37.19 18.18
N LYS A 61 -12.13 37.61 17.03
CA LYS A 61 -11.76 39.01 16.79
C LYS A 61 -12.90 39.86 16.24
N SER A 62 -14.06 39.27 15.92
CA SER A 62 -15.19 39.90 15.20
C SER A 62 -15.57 41.31 15.68
N SER A 63 -15.43 41.63 16.97
CA SER A 63 -15.72 42.95 17.55
C SER A 63 -14.66 44.03 17.30
N GLN A 64 -13.47 43.69 16.83
CA GLN A 64 -12.31 44.60 16.72
C GLN A 64 -11.89 44.90 15.27
N TRP A 65 -12.58 44.36 14.27
CA TRP A 65 -12.15 44.48 12.87
C TRP A 65 -12.49 45.85 12.28
N THR A 66 -11.50 46.50 11.69
CA THR A 66 -11.69 47.64 10.79
C THR A 66 -12.06 47.17 9.37
N PRO A 67 -12.68 48.01 8.53
CA PRO A 67 -13.06 47.62 7.16
C PRO A 67 -11.88 47.06 6.34
N LEU A 68 -10.70 47.67 6.41
CA LEU A 68 -9.49 47.20 5.71
C LEU A 68 -9.09 45.77 6.13
N SER A 69 -9.34 45.42 7.39
CA SER A 69 -9.02 44.09 7.91
C SER A 69 -10.03 43.02 7.47
N GLN A 70 -11.23 43.40 7.02
CA GLN A 70 -12.23 42.47 6.49
C GLN A 70 -11.85 41.93 5.10
N ASP A 71 -11.26 42.77 4.23
CA ASP A 71 -10.83 42.35 2.90
C ASP A 71 -9.72 41.29 2.97
N VAL A 72 -8.74 41.50 3.86
CA VAL A 72 -7.66 40.53 4.10
C VAL A 72 -8.23 39.22 4.63
N VAL A 73 -9.24 39.28 5.50
CA VAL A 73 -9.92 38.08 6.01
C VAL A 73 -10.61 37.29 4.90
N ALA A 74 -11.30 37.96 3.99
CA ALA A 74 -11.97 37.32 2.87
C ALA A 74 -10.96 36.64 1.94
N ILE A 75 -9.85 37.31 1.61
CA ILE A 75 -8.80 36.77 0.73
C ILE A 75 -8.17 35.52 1.33
N VAL A 76 -7.76 35.56 2.61
CA VAL A 76 -7.17 34.41 3.30
C VAL A 76 -8.17 33.27 3.38
N TYR A 77 -9.44 33.57 3.67
CA TYR A 77 -10.48 32.54 3.73
C TYR A 77 -10.74 31.87 2.38
N ALA A 78 -10.67 32.62 1.27
CA ALA A 78 -10.83 32.10 -0.09
C ALA A 78 -9.69 31.16 -0.53
N ALA A 79 -8.52 31.22 0.09
CA ALA A 79 -7.42 30.31 -0.19
C ALA A 79 -7.73 28.86 0.24
N PHE A 80 -8.46 28.65 1.33
CA PHE A 80 -8.73 27.31 1.84
C PHE A 80 -9.61 26.46 0.89
N PRO A 81 -10.73 26.96 0.33
CA PRO A 81 -11.48 26.24 -0.70
C PRO A 81 -10.64 25.88 -1.93
N LEU A 82 -9.72 26.76 -2.37
CA LEU A 82 -8.82 26.46 -3.48
C LEU A 82 -7.84 25.33 -3.15
N MET A 83 -7.28 25.34 -1.93
CA MET A 83 -6.44 24.25 -1.44
C MET A 83 -7.24 22.94 -1.35
N TRP A 84 -8.47 22.99 -0.81
CA TRP A 84 -9.36 21.82 -0.75
C TRP A 84 -9.63 21.23 -2.13
N LEU A 85 -9.94 22.09 -3.09
CA LEU A 85 -10.20 21.72 -4.48
C LEU A 85 -8.98 21.07 -5.13
N GLY A 86 -7.81 21.70 -4.99
CA GLY A 86 -6.54 21.15 -5.49
C GLY A 86 -6.22 19.79 -4.86
N GLY A 87 -6.41 19.67 -3.55
CA GLY A 87 -6.18 18.43 -2.82
C GLY A 87 -7.12 17.32 -3.27
N THR A 88 -8.40 17.64 -3.45
CA THR A 88 -9.40 16.70 -4.00
C THR A 88 -9.00 16.24 -5.40
N TRP A 89 -8.55 17.14 -6.28
CA TRP A 89 -8.12 16.78 -7.63
C TRP A 89 -6.94 15.81 -7.63
N LEU A 90 -5.95 16.07 -6.78
CA LEU A 90 -4.76 15.23 -6.63
C LEU A 90 -5.13 13.85 -6.07
N VAL A 91 -5.90 13.79 -4.98
CA VAL A 91 -6.30 12.51 -4.35
C VAL A 91 -7.19 11.67 -5.27
N THR A 92 -8.05 12.31 -6.06
CA THR A 92 -8.90 11.63 -7.05
C THR A 92 -8.17 11.32 -8.37
N THR A 93 -6.83 11.41 -8.42
CA THR A 93 -6.07 10.99 -9.61
C THR A 93 -6.25 9.51 -9.88
N LYS A 94 -6.30 9.12 -11.17
CA LYS A 94 -6.47 7.73 -11.57
C LYS A 94 -5.35 6.87 -10.99
N ARG A 95 -5.73 5.84 -10.25
CA ARG A 95 -4.83 4.83 -9.71
C ARG A 95 -4.14 4.08 -10.87
N PRO A 96 -2.81 3.90 -10.83
CA PRO A 96 -2.10 3.05 -11.78
C PRO A 96 -2.49 1.59 -11.55
N LEU A 97 -2.85 0.88 -12.61
CA LEU A 97 -3.21 -0.54 -12.57
C LEU A 97 -2.03 -1.36 -13.11
N GLY A 98 -1.52 -2.29 -12.31
CA GLY A 98 -0.53 -3.28 -12.74
C GLY A 98 -1.19 -4.55 -13.28
N PRO A 99 -0.41 -5.48 -13.87
CA PRO A 99 -0.93 -6.75 -14.40
C PRO A 99 -1.61 -7.64 -13.34
N THR A 100 -1.21 -7.49 -12.08
CA THR A 100 -1.69 -8.28 -10.93
C THR A 100 -2.58 -7.49 -9.97
N THR A 101 -2.93 -6.25 -10.31
CA THR A 101 -3.75 -5.36 -9.49
C THR A 101 -5.21 -5.82 -9.52
N VAL A 102 -5.83 -5.92 -8.34
CA VAL A 102 -7.25 -6.27 -8.21
C VAL A 102 -8.07 -5.02 -8.47
N ARG A 103 -9.04 -5.12 -9.38
CA ARG A 103 -9.89 -3.98 -9.74
C ARG A 103 -10.85 -3.64 -8.62
N ASP A 104 -10.76 -2.41 -8.13
CA ASP A 104 -11.70 -1.86 -7.14
C ASP A 104 -12.78 -1.04 -7.88
N PRO A 105 -14.06 -1.44 -7.79
CA PRO A 105 -15.14 -0.79 -8.53
C PRO A 105 -15.33 0.68 -8.13
N LEU A 106 -14.98 1.09 -6.91
CA LEU A 106 -15.11 2.48 -6.45
C LEU A 106 -13.93 3.34 -6.90
N LEU A 107 -12.70 2.86 -6.73
CA LEU A 107 -11.49 3.61 -7.13
C LEU A 107 -11.36 3.75 -8.64
N GLU A 108 -11.85 2.77 -9.40
CA GLU A 108 -11.80 2.79 -10.86
C GLU A 108 -12.96 3.54 -11.51
N ASN A 109 -14.03 3.83 -10.74
CA ASN A 109 -15.20 4.50 -11.26
C ASN A 109 -14.91 5.95 -11.70
N ARG A 110 -14.84 6.15 -13.02
CA ARG A 110 -14.63 7.47 -13.62
C ARG A 110 -15.75 8.46 -13.24
N LYS A 111 -17.00 7.98 -13.16
CA LYS A 111 -18.15 8.84 -12.81
C LYS A 111 -18.04 9.35 -11.39
N LEU A 112 -17.65 8.49 -10.44
CA LEU A 112 -17.46 8.90 -9.04
C LEU A 112 -16.38 9.96 -8.89
N ARG A 113 -15.22 9.80 -9.55
CA ARG A 113 -14.15 10.81 -9.55
C ARG A 113 -14.58 12.13 -10.16
N THR A 114 -15.27 12.08 -11.30
CA THR A 114 -15.78 13.29 -11.95
C THR A 114 -16.81 13.98 -11.07
N ALA A 115 -17.73 13.24 -10.46
CA ALA A 115 -18.72 13.79 -9.52
C ALA A 115 -18.03 14.41 -8.31
N ALA A 116 -17.07 13.73 -7.70
CA ALA A 116 -16.28 14.23 -6.58
C ALA A 116 -15.57 15.55 -6.93
N ARG A 117 -15.03 15.70 -8.15
CA ARG A 117 -14.37 16.95 -8.59
C ARG A 117 -15.37 18.07 -8.88
N LEU A 118 -16.40 17.79 -9.67
CA LEU A 118 -17.36 18.80 -10.10
C LEU A 118 -18.20 19.33 -8.94
N LEU A 119 -18.62 18.47 -8.01
CA LEU A 119 -19.41 18.91 -6.86
C LEU A 119 -18.60 19.78 -5.90
N GLN A 120 -17.27 19.66 -5.87
CA GLN A 120 -16.42 20.55 -5.07
C GLN A 120 -16.21 21.92 -5.72
N LEU A 121 -16.46 22.08 -7.03
CA LEU A 121 -16.55 23.41 -7.64
C LEU A 121 -17.74 24.22 -7.10
N LEU A 122 -18.81 23.53 -6.68
CA LEU A 122 -19.95 24.20 -6.03
C LEU A 122 -19.54 24.83 -4.70
N PHE A 123 -18.57 24.25 -3.98
CA PHE A 123 -18.07 24.85 -2.75
C PHE A 123 -17.35 26.17 -3.04
N LEU A 124 -16.49 26.20 -4.07
CA LEU A 124 -15.83 27.43 -4.50
C LEU A 124 -16.85 28.48 -4.99
N ALA A 125 -17.86 28.05 -5.75
CA ALA A 125 -18.94 28.92 -6.19
C ALA A 125 -19.75 29.47 -5.02
N ALA A 126 -20.06 28.66 -4.01
CA ALA A 126 -20.77 29.09 -2.81
C ALA A 126 -19.98 30.15 -2.02
N VAL A 127 -18.66 29.99 -1.89
CA VAL A 127 -17.78 30.98 -1.24
C VAL A 127 -17.74 32.28 -2.04
N GLY A 128 -17.60 32.21 -3.36
CA GLY A 128 -17.64 33.38 -4.25
C GLY A 128 -18.99 34.12 -4.19
N LEU A 129 -20.10 33.39 -4.24
CA LEU A 129 -21.44 33.95 -4.10
C LEU A 129 -21.67 34.56 -2.72
N SER A 130 -21.14 33.95 -1.65
CA SER A 130 -21.22 34.51 -0.30
C SER A 130 -20.46 35.84 -0.20
N PHE A 131 -19.29 35.94 -0.85
CA PHE A 131 -18.54 37.19 -0.93
C PHE A 131 -19.33 38.27 -1.71
N VAL A 132 -19.90 37.93 -2.86
CA VAL A 132 -20.74 38.85 -3.64
C VAL A 132 -21.99 39.27 -2.85
N ALA A 133 -22.62 38.35 -2.13
CA ALA A 133 -23.76 38.66 -1.25
C ALA A 133 -23.36 39.66 -0.16
N SER A 134 -22.20 39.47 0.46
CA SER A 134 -21.66 40.38 1.49
C SER A 134 -21.38 41.78 0.94
N MET A 135 -20.85 41.89 -0.29
CA MET A 135 -20.54 43.17 -0.91
C MET A 135 -21.77 43.92 -1.43
N SER A 136 -22.75 43.17 -1.97
CA SER A 136 -23.94 43.75 -2.57
C SER A 136 -25.07 44.05 -1.59
N GLY A 137 -25.09 43.37 -0.43
CA GLY A 137 -26.21 43.43 0.52
C GLY A 137 -27.51 42.81 0.01
N LEU A 138 -27.49 42.16 -1.18
CA LEU A 138 -28.68 41.60 -1.80
C LEU A 138 -29.04 40.25 -1.16
N VAL A 139 -30.17 40.21 -0.47
CA VAL A 139 -30.66 39.02 0.25
C VAL A 139 -30.80 37.80 -0.67
N TRP A 140 -31.29 37.98 -1.89
CA TRP A 140 -31.47 36.86 -2.82
C TRP A 140 -30.15 36.20 -3.24
N VAL A 141 -29.05 36.97 -3.33
CA VAL A 141 -27.71 36.42 -3.61
C VAL A 141 -27.24 35.57 -2.44
N ALA A 142 -27.49 36.02 -1.19
CA ALA A 142 -27.19 35.23 0.01
C ALA A 142 -27.97 33.91 0.05
N VAL A 143 -29.24 33.92 -0.37
CA VAL A 143 -30.05 32.69 -0.46
C VAL A 143 -29.49 31.73 -1.51
N ILE A 144 -29.10 32.20 -2.70
CA ILE A 144 -28.47 31.37 -3.72
C ILE A 144 -27.13 30.80 -3.21
N ALA A 145 -26.32 31.63 -2.54
CA ALA A 145 -25.06 31.20 -1.95
C ALA A 145 -25.28 30.07 -0.92
N ALA A 146 -26.30 30.21 -0.05
CA ALA A 146 -26.63 29.21 0.96
C ALA A 146 -27.14 27.89 0.35
N ILE A 147 -28.00 27.96 -0.68
CA ILE A 147 -28.46 26.75 -1.41
C ILE A 147 -27.27 26.05 -2.07
N THR A 148 -26.40 26.83 -2.73
CA THR A 148 -25.19 26.29 -3.37
C THR A 148 -24.25 25.65 -2.34
N LEU A 149 -24.13 26.25 -1.15
CA LEU A 149 -23.35 25.70 -0.04
C LEU A 149 -23.93 24.37 0.44
N VAL A 150 -25.25 24.27 0.64
CA VAL A 150 -25.93 23.01 1.00
C VAL A 150 -25.64 21.93 -0.05
N LEU A 151 -25.79 22.23 -1.34
CA LEU A 151 -25.45 21.28 -2.41
C LEU A 151 -23.97 20.86 -2.37
N SER A 152 -23.06 21.79 -2.05
CA SER A 152 -21.64 21.48 -1.91
C SER A 152 -21.33 20.58 -0.72
N LEU A 153 -22.08 20.67 0.38
CA LEU A 153 -21.93 19.79 1.54
C LEU A 153 -22.28 18.34 1.18
N PHE A 154 -23.33 18.11 0.40
CA PHE A 154 -23.60 16.80 -0.19
C PHE A 154 -22.52 16.37 -1.19
N GLY A 155 -21.91 17.33 -1.87
CA GLY A 155 -20.72 17.13 -2.71
C GLY A 155 -19.51 16.54 -1.98
N THR A 156 -19.43 16.69 -0.66
CA THR A 156 -18.37 16.11 0.18
C THR A 156 -18.50 14.59 0.33
N VAL A 157 -19.72 14.05 0.17
CA VAL A 157 -19.98 12.61 0.25
C VAL A 157 -19.17 11.79 -0.76
N PRO A 158 -19.24 12.05 -2.09
CA PRO A 158 -18.46 11.27 -3.05
C PRO A 158 -16.95 11.41 -2.86
N VAL A 159 -16.46 12.57 -2.38
CA VAL A 159 -15.03 12.74 -2.03
C VAL A 159 -14.65 11.79 -0.89
N CYS A 160 -15.42 11.80 0.20
CA CYS A 160 -15.14 10.97 1.38
C CYS A 160 -15.33 9.47 1.10
N VAL A 161 -16.29 9.09 0.26
CA VAL A 161 -16.47 7.70 -0.18
C VAL A 161 -15.26 7.24 -0.99
N TYR A 162 -14.79 8.07 -1.92
CA TYR A 162 -13.59 7.77 -2.70
C TYR A 162 -12.34 7.65 -1.80
N THR A 163 -12.13 8.59 -0.87
CA THR A 163 -11.00 8.53 0.07
C THR A 163 -11.12 7.39 1.08
N SER A 164 -12.34 6.98 1.46
CA SER A 164 -12.55 5.79 2.28
C SER A 164 -12.08 4.52 1.56
N SER A 165 -12.31 4.43 0.25
CA SER A 165 -11.86 3.30 -0.56
C SER A 165 -10.33 3.30 -0.71
N LEU A 166 -9.71 4.49 -0.79
CA LEU A 166 -8.24 4.61 -0.72
C LEU A 166 -7.68 4.20 0.64
N ALA A 167 -8.37 4.49 1.74
CA ALA A 167 -7.98 4.06 3.08
C ALA A 167 -8.06 2.54 3.22
N ASP A 168 -9.16 1.94 2.73
CA ASP A 168 -9.33 0.48 2.71
C ASP A 168 -8.23 -0.19 1.86
N TRP A 169 -7.87 0.42 0.72
CA TRP A 169 -6.76 -0.04 -0.12
C TRP A 169 -5.39 0.05 0.59
N ALA A 170 -5.20 1.02 1.48
CA ALA A 170 -4.02 1.12 2.33
C ALA A 170 -4.01 0.14 3.51
N GLY A 171 -5.07 -0.68 3.67
CA GLY A 171 -5.26 -1.58 4.81
C GLY A 171 -5.81 -0.91 6.07
N GLU A 172 -6.25 0.35 5.98
CA GLU A 172 -6.70 1.18 7.11
C GLU A 172 -8.25 1.28 7.16
N THR A 173 -8.91 0.15 7.37
CA THR A 173 -10.39 0.05 7.36
C THR A 173 -11.07 0.93 8.41
N GLY A 174 -10.41 1.14 9.56
CA GLY A 174 -10.88 2.03 10.61
C GLY A 174 -10.91 3.50 10.19
N ILE A 175 -10.02 3.93 9.29
CA ILE A 175 -10.05 5.29 8.72
C ILE A 175 -11.17 5.37 7.68
N GLY A 176 -11.35 4.32 6.87
CA GLY A 176 -12.42 4.24 5.87
C GLY A 176 -13.82 4.43 6.47
N SER A 177 -14.11 3.76 7.59
CA SER A 177 -15.40 3.91 8.29
C SER A 177 -15.62 5.31 8.87
N ARG A 178 -14.58 5.92 9.48
CA ARG A 178 -14.63 7.30 10.00
C ARG A 178 -14.88 8.33 8.90
N LEU A 179 -14.25 8.16 7.74
CA LEU A 179 -14.46 9.05 6.59
C LEU A 179 -15.92 9.01 6.12
N ARG A 180 -16.52 7.83 5.98
CA ARG A 180 -17.94 7.70 5.61
C ARG A 180 -18.87 8.33 6.65
N ALA A 181 -18.61 8.09 7.93
CA ALA A 181 -19.38 8.69 9.02
C ALA A 181 -19.26 10.23 9.02
N SER A 182 -18.04 10.75 8.85
CA SER A 182 -17.78 12.19 8.77
C SER A 182 -18.50 12.83 7.58
N ALA A 183 -18.55 12.13 6.43
CA ALA A 183 -19.21 12.61 5.22
C ALA A 183 -20.71 12.86 5.45
N TRP A 184 -21.39 11.88 6.05
CA TRP A 184 -22.81 11.98 6.33
C TRP A 184 -23.12 12.97 7.45
N MET A 185 -22.28 13.04 8.50
CA MET A 185 -22.45 14.07 9.54
C MET A 185 -22.30 15.48 8.97
N ILE A 186 -21.29 15.74 8.13
CA ILE A 186 -21.10 17.04 7.49
C ILE A 186 -22.26 17.35 6.53
N ALA A 187 -22.65 16.39 5.68
CA ALA A 187 -23.72 16.61 4.71
C ALA A 187 -25.08 16.86 5.39
N VAL A 188 -25.48 16.02 6.35
CA VAL A 188 -26.79 16.11 7.00
C VAL A 188 -26.80 17.22 8.05
N CYS A 189 -25.91 17.16 9.04
CA CYS A 189 -25.92 18.13 10.13
C CYS A 189 -25.50 19.52 9.64
N GLY A 190 -24.55 19.62 8.71
CA GLY A 190 -24.17 20.90 8.10
C GLY A 190 -25.31 21.53 7.29
N SER A 191 -26.03 20.75 6.47
CA SER A 191 -27.17 21.27 5.73
C SER A 191 -28.30 21.73 6.65
N LEU A 192 -28.66 20.91 7.65
CA LEU A 192 -29.67 21.28 8.64
C LEU A 192 -29.28 22.53 9.41
N CYS A 193 -28.02 22.66 9.83
CA CYS A 193 -27.50 23.85 10.49
C CYS A 193 -27.71 25.08 9.60
N LEU A 194 -27.31 25.04 8.32
CA LEU A 194 -27.52 26.15 7.38
C LEU A 194 -29.00 26.48 7.18
N THR A 195 -29.86 25.48 7.04
CA THR A 195 -31.30 25.70 6.91
C THR A 195 -31.88 26.38 8.16
N THR A 196 -31.48 25.97 9.36
CA THR A 196 -31.91 26.63 10.60
C THR A 196 -31.43 28.08 10.68
N GLN A 197 -30.21 28.38 10.22
CA GLN A 197 -29.71 29.75 10.16
C GLN A 197 -30.52 30.63 9.19
N LEU A 198 -30.92 30.09 8.03
CA LEU A 198 -31.81 30.79 7.10
C LEU A 198 -33.19 31.07 7.70
N ILE A 199 -33.75 30.12 8.44
CA ILE A 199 -35.05 30.27 9.12
C ILE A 199 -34.98 31.40 10.17
N LEU A 200 -33.87 31.49 10.91
CA LEU A 200 -33.66 32.54 11.92
C LEU A 200 -33.55 33.95 11.34
N MET A 201 -33.31 34.10 10.02
CA MET A 201 -33.31 35.39 9.35
C MET A 201 -34.73 35.95 9.10
N ILE A 202 -35.78 35.14 9.25
CA ILE A 202 -37.16 35.60 9.03
C ILE A 202 -37.64 36.37 10.29
N PRO A 203 -37.89 37.69 10.18
CA PRO A 203 -38.40 38.46 11.31
C PRO A 203 -39.75 37.89 11.77
N ASN A 204 -39.97 37.82 13.08
CA ASN A 204 -41.15 37.23 13.75
C ASN A 204 -41.20 35.70 13.86
N LEU A 205 -40.27 34.95 13.24
CA LEU A 205 -40.16 33.49 13.40
C LEU A 205 -39.10 33.09 14.47
N GLN A 206 -38.49 34.08 15.12
CA GLN A 206 -37.46 33.93 16.16
C GLN A 206 -37.96 33.26 17.46
N ALA A 207 -39.24 32.85 17.50
CA ALA A 207 -39.93 32.44 18.72
C ALA A 207 -39.87 30.94 19.05
N ALA A 208 -39.16 30.09 18.31
CA ALA A 208 -39.03 28.68 18.70
C ALA A 208 -37.64 28.44 19.31
N LEU A 209 -37.55 28.40 20.64
CA LEU A 209 -36.42 27.83 21.40
C LEU A 209 -35.91 26.52 20.77
N LEU A 210 -36.83 25.74 20.18
CA LEU A 210 -36.54 24.52 19.41
C LEU A 210 -35.63 24.73 18.19
N VAL A 211 -35.79 25.81 17.41
CA VAL A 211 -34.93 26.09 16.25
C VAL A 211 -33.50 26.45 16.71
N MET A 212 -33.38 27.21 17.81
CA MET A 212 -32.08 27.50 18.41
C MET A 212 -31.41 26.22 18.92
N ILE A 213 -32.10 25.40 19.70
CA ILE A 213 -31.59 24.11 20.19
C ILE A 213 -31.19 23.21 19.01
N GLY A 214 -32.03 23.12 17.97
CA GLY A 214 -31.73 22.37 16.75
C GLY A 214 -30.48 22.87 16.04
N SER A 215 -30.31 24.18 15.91
CA SER A 215 -29.12 24.79 15.30
C SER A 215 -27.83 24.46 16.08
N VAL A 216 -27.89 24.43 17.42
CA VAL A 216 -26.77 24.07 18.28
C VAL A 216 -26.41 22.59 18.14
N ILE A 217 -27.40 21.70 18.17
CA ILE A 217 -27.19 20.24 18.05
C ILE A 217 -26.61 19.90 16.67
N THR A 218 -27.20 20.43 15.60
CA THR A 218 -26.73 20.19 14.23
C THR A 218 -25.37 20.85 13.98
N GLY A 219 -25.11 22.03 14.54
CA GLY A 219 -23.80 22.67 14.54
C GLY A 219 -22.72 21.82 15.22
N LEU A 220 -23.03 21.27 16.40
CA LEU A 220 -22.11 20.37 17.12
C LEU A 220 -21.85 19.08 16.33
N GLY A 221 -22.88 18.45 15.77
CA GLY A 221 -22.74 17.26 14.94
C GLY A 221 -21.88 17.51 13.69
N SER A 222 -22.10 18.64 13.00
CA SER A 222 -21.28 19.07 11.87
C SER A 222 -19.81 19.29 12.30
N PHE A 223 -19.59 19.96 13.42
CA PHE A 223 -18.25 20.21 13.97
C PHE A 223 -17.51 18.91 14.29
N ILE A 224 -18.17 17.95 14.94
CA ILE A 224 -17.60 16.60 15.19
C ILE A 224 -17.26 15.92 13.87
N GLY A 225 -18.14 16.01 12.87
CA GLY A 225 -17.89 15.51 11.51
C GLY A 225 -16.62 16.11 10.89
N VAL A 226 -16.45 17.42 10.97
CA VAL A 226 -15.25 18.11 10.49
C VAL A 226 -14.00 17.66 11.25
N LEU A 227 -14.05 17.51 12.57
CA LEU A 227 -12.90 17.03 13.35
C LEU A 227 -12.49 15.60 12.97
N LEU A 228 -13.47 14.71 12.77
CA LEU A 228 -13.20 13.35 12.30
C LEU A 228 -12.58 13.34 10.90
N LEU A 229 -13.06 14.21 10.01
CA LEU A 229 -12.50 14.38 8.67
C LEU A 229 -11.04 14.86 8.75
N VAL A 230 -10.75 15.89 9.56
CA VAL A 230 -9.38 16.39 9.79
C VAL A 230 -8.48 15.27 10.28
N ALA A 231 -8.87 14.58 11.34
CA ALA A 231 -8.07 13.50 11.92
C ALA A 231 -7.79 12.40 10.90
N SER A 232 -8.80 12.01 10.10
CA SER A 232 -8.68 10.97 9.09
C SER A 232 -7.79 11.37 7.92
N VAL A 233 -7.91 12.61 7.42
CA VAL A 233 -7.08 13.13 6.32
C VAL A 233 -5.63 13.31 6.76
N VAL A 234 -5.38 13.79 7.98
CA VAL A 234 -4.02 13.87 8.54
C VAL A 234 -3.40 12.49 8.70
N GLN A 235 -4.16 11.50 9.17
CA GLN A 235 -3.70 10.11 9.24
C GLN A 235 -3.36 9.57 7.84
N LEU A 236 -4.20 9.81 6.82
CA LEU A 236 -3.93 9.41 5.44
C LEU A 236 -2.70 10.10 4.82
N ALA A 237 -2.47 11.37 5.16
CA ALA A 237 -1.25 12.06 4.76
C ALA A 237 -0.01 11.38 5.35
N ASN A 238 -0.05 11.07 6.64
CA ASN A 238 1.03 10.38 7.34
C ASN A 238 1.28 8.96 6.80
N THR A 239 0.22 8.18 6.53
CA THR A 239 0.36 6.83 5.95
C THR A 239 0.92 6.89 4.53
N SER A 240 0.55 7.89 3.72
CA SER A 240 1.11 8.11 2.39
C SER A 240 2.60 8.43 2.44
N VAL A 241 3.03 9.27 3.39
CA VAL A 241 4.46 9.58 3.60
C VAL A 241 5.24 8.36 4.08
N TRP A 242 4.67 7.60 5.00
CA TRP A 242 5.26 6.35 5.48
C TRP A 242 5.40 5.31 4.34
N ALA A 243 4.37 5.17 3.49
CA ALA A 243 4.38 4.27 2.35
C ALA A 243 5.52 4.61 1.36
N MET A 244 5.79 5.90 1.12
CA MET A 244 6.95 6.33 0.32
C MET A 244 8.28 5.85 0.93
N GLY A 245 8.44 5.97 2.25
CA GLY A 245 9.63 5.50 2.97
C GLY A 245 9.84 3.99 2.82
N ASN A 246 8.76 3.21 2.89
CA ASN A 246 8.82 1.77 2.70
C ASN A 246 9.11 1.37 1.27
N ALA A 247 8.47 2.00 0.28
CA ALA A 247 8.72 1.74 -1.13
C ALA A 247 10.20 1.98 -1.51
N THR A 248 10.79 3.07 -0.99
CA THR A 248 12.22 3.34 -1.20
C THR A 248 13.12 2.29 -0.53
N SER A 249 12.75 1.82 0.66
CA SER A 249 13.50 0.79 1.40
C SER A 249 13.40 -0.59 0.73
N ALA A 250 12.22 -0.94 0.22
CA ALA A 250 11.99 -2.15 -0.57
C ALA A 250 12.85 -2.15 -1.84
N LYS A 251 12.84 -1.05 -2.61
CA LYS A 251 13.68 -0.90 -3.81
C LYS A 251 15.18 -1.05 -3.49
N LYS A 252 15.66 -0.46 -2.39
CA LYS A 252 17.06 -0.64 -1.94
C LYS A 252 17.38 -2.08 -1.57
N ARG A 253 16.43 -2.81 -0.98
CA ARG A 253 16.60 -4.24 -0.67
C ARG A 253 16.65 -5.08 -1.95
N GLU A 254 15.78 -4.82 -2.91
CA GLU A 254 15.78 -5.51 -4.21
C GLU A 254 17.09 -5.29 -4.96
N LEU A 255 17.59 -4.05 -4.99
CA LEU A 255 18.90 -3.75 -5.60
C LEU A 255 20.05 -4.54 -4.93
N ARG A 256 20.05 -4.65 -3.59
CA ARG A 256 21.06 -5.46 -2.88
C ARG A 256 20.96 -6.95 -3.19
N ILE A 257 19.74 -7.48 -3.31
CA ILE A 257 19.53 -8.90 -3.66
C ILE A 257 19.94 -9.14 -5.11
N ALA A 258 19.62 -8.22 -6.03
CA ALA A 258 20.02 -8.32 -7.44
C ALA A 258 21.54 -8.27 -7.60
N MET A 259 22.23 -7.38 -6.88
CA MET A 259 23.69 -7.31 -6.87
C MET A 259 24.33 -8.59 -6.34
N LYS A 260 23.82 -9.13 -5.22
CA LYS A 260 24.30 -10.42 -4.68
C LYS A 260 24.08 -11.57 -5.65
N LYS A 261 22.93 -11.60 -6.32
CA LYS A 261 22.62 -12.63 -7.30
C LYS A 261 23.57 -12.55 -8.51
N GLN A 262 23.87 -11.36 -9.00
CA GLN A 262 24.86 -11.16 -10.06
C GLN A 262 26.26 -11.62 -9.62
N GLU A 263 26.66 -11.30 -8.39
CA GLU A 263 27.94 -11.74 -7.83
C GLU A 263 28.01 -13.27 -7.69
N GLU A 264 26.92 -13.92 -7.30
CA GLU A 264 26.81 -15.38 -7.22
C GLU A 264 26.87 -16.02 -8.61
N GLU A 265 26.18 -15.46 -9.61
CA GLU A 265 26.22 -15.91 -11.01
C GLU A 265 27.64 -15.78 -11.58
N GLU A 266 28.36 -14.68 -11.29
CA GLU A 266 29.76 -14.51 -11.70
C GLU A 266 30.69 -15.51 -11.01
N LYS A 267 30.50 -15.76 -9.71
CA LYS A 267 31.28 -16.76 -8.97
C LYS A 267 31.02 -18.16 -9.49
N GLN A 268 29.78 -18.48 -9.85
CA GLN A 268 29.42 -19.78 -10.42
C GLN A 268 30.05 -19.95 -11.80
N ALA A 269 29.95 -18.94 -12.68
CA ALA A 269 30.57 -18.97 -13.99
C ALA A 269 32.10 -19.15 -13.93
N LYS A 270 32.77 -18.56 -12.94
CA LYS A 270 34.22 -18.77 -12.71
C LYS A 270 34.52 -20.21 -12.30
N ARG A 271 33.75 -20.80 -11.37
CA ARG A 271 33.93 -22.20 -10.96
C ARG A 271 33.70 -23.15 -12.13
N ASP A 272 32.67 -22.90 -12.93
CA ASP A 272 32.36 -23.74 -14.10
C ASP A 272 33.48 -23.65 -15.14
N ALA A 273 34.07 -22.47 -15.35
CA ALA A 273 35.23 -22.28 -16.23
C ALA A 273 36.48 -23.02 -15.71
N GLU A 274 36.78 -22.95 -14.41
CA GLU A 274 37.89 -23.68 -13.79
C GLU A 274 37.70 -25.20 -13.89
N VAL A 275 36.49 -25.70 -13.67
CA VAL A 275 36.17 -27.13 -13.85
C VAL A 275 36.35 -27.54 -15.31
N GLN A 276 35.88 -26.73 -16.26
CA GLN A 276 36.04 -27.01 -17.68
C GLN A 276 37.52 -27.03 -18.10
N GLU A 277 38.35 -26.15 -17.55
CA GLU A 277 39.79 -26.15 -17.77
C GLU A 277 40.45 -27.42 -17.23
N ARG A 278 40.08 -27.86 -16.02
CA ARG A 278 40.57 -29.12 -15.43
C ARG A 278 40.19 -30.33 -16.27
N LEU A 279 38.95 -30.39 -16.76
CA LEU A 279 38.49 -31.48 -17.61
C LEU A 279 39.29 -31.52 -18.93
N ARG A 280 39.51 -30.37 -19.57
CA ARG A 280 40.34 -30.29 -20.79
C ARG A 280 41.79 -30.72 -20.54
N ALA A 281 42.36 -30.36 -19.39
CA ALA A 281 43.71 -30.79 -19.02
C ALA A 281 43.78 -32.31 -18.78
N GLN A 282 42.75 -32.90 -18.17
CA GLN A 282 42.65 -34.35 -17.98
C GLN A 282 42.49 -35.10 -19.31
N GLU A 283 41.67 -34.58 -20.23
CA GLU A 283 41.50 -35.14 -21.58
C GLU A 283 42.82 -35.11 -22.37
N ALA A 284 43.57 -34.00 -22.31
CA ALA A 284 44.88 -33.89 -22.96
C ALA A 284 45.89 -34.90 -22.39
N ALA A 285 45.97 -35.01 -21.06
CA ALA A 285 46.86 -35.98 -20.41
C ALA A 285 46.47 -37.43 -20.70
N ALA A 286 45.17 -37.72 -20.80
CA ALA A 286 44.68 -39.04 -21.18
C ALA A 286 45.06 -39.39 -22.62
N PHE A 287 44.96 -38.42 -23.55
CA PHE A 287 45.39 -38.59 -24.93
C PHE A 287 46.90 -38.88 -25.03
N ASP A 288 47.74 -38.11 -24.35
CA ASP A 288 49.20 -38.34 -24.30
C ASP A 288 49.55 -39.74 -23.75
N SER A 289 48.81 -40.21 -22.75
CA SER A 289 49.00 -41.55 -22.18
C SER A 289 48.58 -42.69 -23.12
N ALA A 290 47.56 -42.45 -23.96
CA ALA A 290 47.09 -43.41 -24.95
C ALA A 290 48.12 -43.59 -26.08
N ASP A 291 48.69 -42.49 -26.57
CA ASP A 291 49.77 -42.52 -27.58
C ASP A 291 51.02 -43.26 -27.04
N ALA A 292 51.37 -43.04 -25.77
CA ALA A 292 52.46 -43.76 -25.12
C ALA A 292 52.18 -45.26 -24.99
N TYR A 293 50.94 -45.65 -24.70
CA TYR A 293 50.52 -47.05 -24.65
C TYR A 293 50.54 -47.70 -26.04
N GLU A 294 50.11 -47.00 -27.08
CA GLU A 294 50.13 -47.48 -28.46
C GLU A 294 51.57 -47.69 -28.96
N GLN A 295 52.49 -46.78 -28.64
CA GLN A 295 53.93 -46.96 -28.90
C GLN A 295 54.50 -48.19 -28.17
N ALA A 296 54.14 -48.39 -26.89
CA ALA A 296 54.61 -49.54 -26.13
C ALA A 296 54.05 -50.89 -26.65
N MET A 297 52.82 -50.89 -27.17
CA MET A 297 52.17 -52.09 -27.74
C MET A 297 52.68 -52.43 -29.15
N GLY A 298 53.24 -51.48 -29.89
CA GLY A 298 53.79 -51.71 -31.23
C GLY A 298 55.01 -52.66 -31.30
N GLU A 299 55.69 -52.92 -30.17
CA GLU A 299 56.91 -53.76 -30.13
C GLU A 299 56.74 -55.13 -29.45
N ALA A 300 55.59 -55.40 -28.83
CA ALA A 300 55.38 -56.65 -28.09
C ALA A 300 54.60 -57.69 -28.94
N PRO A 301 55.17 -58.90 -29.20
CA PRO A 301 54.45 -59.96 -29.89
C PRO A 301 53.26 -60.43 -29.05
N ILE A 302 52.06 -60.34 -29.63
CA ILE A 302 50.79 -60.71 -29.01
C ILE A 302 50.85 -62.17 -28.55
N PRO A 303 50.80 -62.46 -27.22
CA PRO A 303 50.66 -63.82 -26.76
C PRO A 303 49.23 -64.28 -27.05
N LEU A 304 49.11 -65.30 -27.90
CA LEU A 304 47.89 -66.08 -28.12
C LEU A 304 47.47 -66.74 -26.80
N SER A 305 46.68 -66.05 -25.98
CA SER A 305 46.07 -66.62 -24.79
C SER A 305 44.73 -67.26 -25.17
N THR A 306 44.64 -68.55 -24.87
CA THR A 306 43.46 -69.38 -25.06
C THR A 306 42.31 -68.87 -24.19
N SER A 307 41.24 -68.43 -24.86
CA SER A 307 39.90 -68.26 -24.30
C SER A 307 39.47 -69.50 -23.54
N ARG A 308 39.35 -69.38 -22.21
CA ARG A 308 38.62 -70.33 -21.38
C ARG A 308 37.47 -69.56 -20.74
N GLY A 309 36.31 -69.70 -21.36
CA GLY A 309 35.06 -69.11 -20.89
C GLY A 309 34.79 -69.53 -19.45
N ARG A 310 34.67 -68.55 -18.57
CA ARG A 310 34.06 -68.70 -17.27
C ARG A 310 32.73 -67.94 -17.34
N PRO A 311 31.59 -68.64 -17.51
CA PRO A 311 30.31 -68.05 -17.17
C PRO A 311 30.30 -67.87 -15.64
N ASP A 312 29.60 -66.85 -15.14
CA ASP A 312 29.11 -66.67 -13.76
C ASP A 312 29.41 -65.29 -13.11
N ASP A 313 30.13 -64.37 -13.76
CA ASP A 313 30.52 -63.08 -13.12
C ASP A 313 29.64 -61.85 -13.49
N GLU A 314 28.55 -61.99 -14.26
CA GLU A 314 27.64 -60.86 -14.54
C GLU A 314 26.84 -60.43 -13.29
N ASP A 315 26.52 -61.36 -12.39
CA ASP A 315 25.76 -61.06 -11.16
C ASP A 315 26.57 -60.33 -10.08
N GLU A 316 27.91 -60.43 -10.10
CA GLU A 316 28.77 -59.72 -9.14
C GLU A 316 29.05 -58.26 -9.56
N ILE A 317 29.06 -57.99 -10.87
CA ILE A 317 29.26 -56.63 -11.40
C ILE A 317 28.02 -55.77 -11.12
N ASP A 318 26.81 -56.29 -11.33
CA ASP A 318 25.58 -55.55 -11.03
C ASP A 318 25.40 -55.30 -9.51
N ARG A 319 25.83 -56.23 -8.64
CA ARG A 319 25.83 -55.99 -7.18
C ARG A 319 26.81 -54.90 -6.76
N ARG A 320 27.99 -54.80 -7.38
CA ARG A 320 28.96 -53.73 -7.06
C ARG A 320 28.53 -52.36 -7.58
N LEU A 321 27.88 -52.30 -8.74
CA LEU A 321 27.30 -51.05 -9.26
C LEU A 321 26.14 -50.55 -8.40
N THR A 322 25.33 -51.46 -7.85
CA THR A 322 24.23 -51.09 -6.92
C THR A 322 24.74 -50.67 -5.53
N ALA A 323 25.84 -51.26 -5.05
CA ALA A 323 26.43 -50.91 -3.76
C ALA A 323 27.15 -49.55 -3.77
N LEU A 324 27.84 -49.20 -4.87
CA LEU A 324 28.51 -47.90 -5.02
C LEU A 324 27.50 -46.74 -5.17
N SER A 325 26.31 -47.00 -5.73
CA SER A 325 25.26 -45.96 -5.81
C SER A 325 24.59 -45.67 -4.46
N ALA A 326 24.78 -46.52 -3.45
CA ALA A 326 24.17 -46.36 -2.12
C ALA A 326 25.15 -45.73 -1.10
N SER A 327 26.47 -45.99 -1.21
CA SER A 327 27.46 -45.43 -0.28
C SER A 327 27.80 -43.98 -0.55
N ASP A 328 27.78 -43.52 -1.80
CA ASP A 328 28.21 -42.16 -2.15
C ASP A 328 27.12 -41.08 -1.89
N VAL A 329 25.92 -41.51 -1.50
CA VAL A 329 24.79 -40.60 -1.15
C VAL A 329 24.73 -40.31 0.36
N GLU A 330 25.33 -41.14 1.23
CA GLU A 330 25.35 -40.87 2.68
C GLU A 330 26.49 -39.95 3.13
N GLU A 331 27.62 -39.90 2.40
CA GLU A 331 28.77 -39.09 2.83
C GLU A 331 28.65 -37.59 2.44
N THR A 332 27.74 -37.24 1.52
CA THR A 332 27.47 -35.83 1.14
C THR A 332 26.40 -35.14 2.00
N VAL A 333 25.72 -35.86 2.90
CA VAL A 333 24.67 -35.28 3.79
C VAL A 333 25.20 -35.01 5.22
N ALA A 334 26.37 -35.55 5.58
CA ALA A 334 26.94 -35.36 6.92
C ALA A 334 27.73 -34.04 7.07
N ASP A 335 28.23 -33.45 5.98
CA ASP A 335 29.13 -32.28 6.04
C ASP A 335 28.42 -30.91 5.94
N GLU A 336 27.10 -30.86 5.74
CA GLU A 336 26.34 -29.61 5.64
C GLU A 336 25.74 -29.10 6.97
N ASN A 337 25.99 -29.80 8.08
CA ASN A 337 25.44 -29.46 9.41
C ASN A 337 26.44 -28.88 10.42
N LEU A 338 27.66 -28.54 9.99
CA LEU A 338 28.67 -27.89 10.85
C LEU A 338 29.08 -26.50 10.36
N ILE A 339 28.11 -25.65 10.00
CA ILE A 339 28.37 -24.20 9.97
C ILE A 339 28.04 -23.64 11.35
N GLU A 340 29.10 -23.57 12.13
CA GLU A 340 29.22 -22.86 13.39
C GLU A 340 28.56 -21.48 13.31
N LEU A 341 27.73 -21.21 14.31
CA LEU A 341 27.33 -19.88 14.74
C LEU A 341 28.57 -19.15 15.28
N GLY A 342 29.43 -18.68 14.37
CA GLY A 342 30.47 -17.70 14.63
C GLY A 342 29.83 -16.36 14.96
N SER A 343 29.69 -16.08 16.24
CA SER A 343 29.35 -14.77 16.78
C SER A 343 30.52 -13.80 16.52
N ASP A 344 30.52 -13.17 15.35
CA ASP A 344 31.49 -12.14 15.02
C ASP A 344 31.03 -10.80 15.62
N SER A 345 31.52 -10.53 16.83
CA SER A 345 31.44 -9.25 17.52
C SER A 345 32.42 -8.26 16.86
N GLY A 346 31.95 -7.55 15.84
CA GLY A 346 32.61 -6.39 15.24
C GLY A 346 32.12 -5.05 15.82
N PRO A 347 32.95 -4.00 15.79
CA PRO A 347 32.90 -2.89 16.75
C PRO A 347 31.93 -1.76 16.40
N GLY A 348 31.54 -1.07 17.47
CA GLY A 348 30.72 0.14 17.55
C GLY A 348 30.56 0.99 16.30
N THR A 349 29.30 1.19 15.93
CA THR A 349 28.83 2.45 15.35
C THR A 349 27.61 2.92 16.15
N ASP A 350 27.91 3.85 17.05
CA ASP A 350 27.12 4.99 17.49
C ASP A 350 25.61 4.98 17.23
N ASP A 351 24.89 4.76 18.33
CA ASP A 351 23.83 5.63 18.83
C ASP A 351 22.76 6.11 17.83
N VAL A 352 21.88 5.18 17.44
CA VAL A 352 20.53 5.51 16.94
C VAL A 352 19.50 4.90 17.88
N SER A 353 19.65 5.13 19.18
CA SER A 353 18.64 4.81 20.19
C SER A 353 17.83 6.07 20.51
N LYS A 354 16.63 6.15 19.90
CA LYS A 354 15.43 6.95 20.27
C LYS A 354 14.62 7.30 19.02
N ARG A 355 14.01 6.29 18.39
CA ARG A 355 12.75 6.50 17.67
C ARG A 355 11.65 5.73 18.39
N PRO A 356 10.54 6.37 18.78
CA PRO A 356 9.46 5.68 19.44
C PRO A 356 8.89 4.61 18.50
N ARG A 357 8.91 3.35 18.94
CA ARG A 357 8.17 2.27 18.29
C ARG A 357 6.68 2.65 18.30
N PRO A 358 5.95 2.55 17.18
CA PRO A 358 4.50 2.67 17.22
C PRO A 358 3.94 1.52 18.06
N LYS A 359 3.44 1.85 19.26
CA LYS A 359 2.63 0.95 20.08
C LYS A 359 1.29 0.79 19.36
N GLY A 360 0.91 -0.45 19.03
CA GLY A 360 -0.46 -0.76 18.62
C GLY A 360 -0.61 -1.46 17.26
N ALA A 361 0.15 -2.52 16.99
CA ALA A 361 -0.35 -3.56 16.09
C ALA A 361 -1.20 -4.52 16.95
N HIS A 362 -2.49 -4.20 17.12
CA HIS A 362 -3.44 -5.17 17.65
C HIS A 362 -3.55 -6.30 16.63
N ILE A 363 -2.96 -7.45 16.95
CA ILE A 363 -3.25 -8.71 16.29
C ILE A 363 -4.71 -9.03 16.62
N VAL A 364 -5.62 -8.71 15.70
CA VAL A 364 -7.00 -9.16 15.76
C VAL A 364 -6.97 -10.67 15.56
N GLN A 365 -7.11 -11.42 16.66
CA GLN A 365 -7.43 -12.84 16.59
C GLN A 365 -8.80 -12.96 15.93
N ARG A 366 -8.81 -13.47 14.69
CA ARG A 366 -10.03 -13.76 13.95
C ARG A 366 -10.63 -15.02 14.57
N THR A 367 -11.67 -14.87 15.38
CA THR A 367 -12.51 -15.98 15.85
C THR A 367 -13.19 -16.59 14.63
N SER A 368 -12.80 -17.82 14.32
CA SER A 368 -13.40 -18.65 13.28
C SER A 368 -14.69 -19.27 13.82
N ASP A 369 -15.82 -18.58 13.68
CA ASP A 369 -17.17 -19.13 13.89
C ASP A 369 -18.23 -18.25 13.19
N GLU A 370 -18.05 -18.00 11.89
CA GLU A 370 -19.09 -17.37 11.06
C GLU A 370 -19.39 -18.30 9.89
N VAL A 371 -20.47 -19.08 10.06
CA VAL A 371 -21.07 -19.96 9.05
C VAL A 371 -21.72 -19.07 7.99
N ASP A 372 -21.31 -19.24 6.74
CA ASP A 372 -21.83 -18.52 5.58
C ASP A 372 -23.25 -19.02 5.23
N PRO A 373 -24.32 -18.20 5.31
CA PRO A 373 -25.69 -18.67 5.14
C PRO A 373 -26.18 -18.71 3.68
N TYR A 374 -25.29 -18.72 2.69
CA TYR A 374 -25.68 -18.59 1.26
C TYR A 374 -25.32 -19.78 0.35
N ASP A 375 -25.06 -20.97 0.91
CA ASP A 375 -25.05 -22.22 0.12
C ASP A 375 -26.42 -22.91 0.22
N VAL A 376 -27.38 -22.43 -0.58
CA VAL A 376 -28.58 -23.19 -0.96
C VAL A 376 -28.59 -23.27 -2.48
N GLU A 377 -28.17 -24.40 -3.02
CA GLU A 377 -28.40 -24.76 -4.42
C GLU A 377 -29.91 -24.94 -4.65
N PRO A 378 -30.47 -24.45 -5.78
CA PRO A 378 -31.85 -24.74 -6.14
C PRO A 378 -31.94 -26.09 -6.87
N ASP A 379 -32.87 -26.94 -6.42
CA ASP A 379 -33.41 -28.09 -7.17
C ASP A 379 -34.34 -27.64 -8.31
#